data_AF-A0A8J3FXF6-F1
#
_entry.id   AF-A0A8J3FXF6-F1
#
_cell.length_a   1.000
_cell.length_b   1.000
_cell.length_c   1.000
_cell.angle_alpha   90.00
_cell.angle_beta   90.00
_cell.angle_gamma   90.00
#
_symmetry.space_group_name_H-M   'P 1'
#
loop_
_entity.id
_entity.type
_entity.pdbx_description
1 polymer ?
#
loop_
_entity_poly.entity_id
_entity_poly.type
_entity_poly.pdbx_seq_one_letter_code
_entity_poly.pdbx_strand_id
1 'polypeptide(L)'
;MSSIVRAGGRGPRMFSLDDYRRCYVLYEDVRCNIPRWGSLGEPGAWNWARGLLVELVRRRGGTPLALHYRELETSGPLRLPAGLEVTAEFRDADGMRVTVTSHREGVFAVGGEFWRLTVDDQTPDEGTGTYPPSLPVIAYLVHQHLNRRRQPGPVHDQTTPVKHA
;
A
#
# COMPACT_ATOMS: atom_id res chain seq x y z
N MET A 1 21.43 38.42 17.71
CA MET A 1 21.10 38.54 16.28
C MET A 1 21.10 37.16 15.65
N SER A 2 19.92 36.77 15.15
CA SER A 2 19.54 35.71 14.22
C SER A 2 20.26 34.36 14.18
N SER A 3 19.54 33.36 14.67
CA SER A 3 19.50 31.97 14.21
C SER A 3 19.12 31.88 12.72
N ILE A 4 19.77 30.99 11.97
CA ILE A 4 19.23 30.43 10.73
C ILE A 4 19.33 28.90 10.82
N VAL A 5 18.23 28.29 11.24
CA VAL A 5 17.90 26.90 10.99
C VAL A 5 17.69 26.76 9.48
N ARG A 6 18.60 26.09 8.78
CA ARG A 6 18.29 25.60 7.42
C ARG A 6 17.42 24.36 7.54
N ALA A 7 16.12 24.57 7.28
CA ALA A 7 15.17 23.53 6.96
C ALA A 7 15.67 22.75 5.73
N GLY A 8 16.20 21.55 5.95
CA GLY A 8 16.47 20.58 4.88
C GLY A 8 15.16 19.89 4.51
N GLY A 9 14.64 20.19 3.33
CA GLY A 9 13.37 19.71 2.81
C GLY A 9 13.20 18.18 2.91
N ARG A 10 12.10 17.75 3.51
CA ARG A 10 11.61 16.37 3.36
C ARG A 10 10.78 16.29 2.09
N GLY A 11 11.46 16.16 0.95
CA GLY A 11 10.81 15.53 -0.21
C GLY A 11 10.48 14.07 0.14
N PRO A 12 9.51 13.43 -0.56
CA PRO A 12 9.22 12.01 -0.38
C PRO A 12 10.52 11.22 -0.54
N ARG A 13 10.97 10.58 0.55
CA ARG A 13 12.20 9.78 0.53
C ARG A 13 11.91 8.49 -0.22
N MET A 14 12.59 8.36 -1.36
CA MET A 14 12.84 7.15 -2.13
C MET A 14 13.14 5.94 -1.22
N PHE A 15 12.78 4.74 -1.68
CA PHE A 15 13.16 3.45 -1.10
C PHE A 15 14.59 3.47 -0.56
N SER A 16 14.75 3.15 0.70
CA SER A 16 16.08 3.00 1.28
C SER A 16 16.55 1.56 1.13
N LEU A 17 17.87 1.36 1.06
CA LEU A 17 18.49 0.04 1.21
C LEU A 17 18.05 -0.66 2.51
N ASP A 18 17.65 0.10 3.52
CA ASP A 18 17.16 -0.45 4.79
C ASP A 18 15.75 -1.07 4.68
N ASP A 19 14.93 -0.66 3.71
CA ASP A 19 13.64 -1.30 3.45
C ASP A 19 13.82 -2.72 2.89
N TYR A 20 14.91 -2.96 2.15
CA TYR A 20 15.30 -4.29 1.66
C TYR A 20 15.98 -5.17 2.72
N ARG A 21 16.49 -4.58 3.80
CA ARG A 21 17.21 -5.29 4.89
C ARG A 21 16.29 -5.82 5.99
N ARG A 22 15.03 -5.40 6.03
CA ARG A 22 14.06 -5.91 7.01
C ARG A 22 13.57 -7.29 6.60
N CYS A 23 13.98 -8.32 7.34
CA CYS A 23 13.45 -9.67 7.19
C CYS A 23 12.02 -9.73 7.73
N TYR A 24 11.04 -9.48 6.87
CA TYR A 24 9.62 -9.69 7.21
C TYR A 24 9.28 -11.18 7.10
N VAL A 25 8.73 -11.74 8.16
CA VAL A 25 8.29 -13.14 8.24
C VAL A 25 6.77 -13.19 8.28
N LEU A 26 6.18 -14.13 7.55
CA LEU A 26 4.75 -14.41 7.62
C LEU A 26 4.47 -15.59 8.55
N TYR A 27 3.39 -15.49 9.34
CA TYR A 27 2.92 -16.60 10.17
C TYR A 27 2.44 -17.78 9.31
N GLU A 28 2.43 -18.99 9.89
CA GLU A 28 2.11 -20.23 9.18
C GLU A 28 0.68 -20.25 8.61
N ASP A 29 -0.25 -19.60 9.30
CA ASP A 29 -1.67 -19.50 8.95
C ASP A 29 -1.94 -18.52 7.80
N VAL A 30 -0.96 -17.69 7.43
CA VAL A 30 -1.08 -16.79 6.27
C VAL A 30 -1.01 -17.62 4.99
N ARG A 31 -2.05 -17.52 4.16
CA ARG A 31 -2.08 -18.13 2.82
C ARG A 31 -1.20 -17.30 1.89
N CYS A 32 -0.14 -17.88 1.33
CA CYS A 32 0.74 -17.15 0.42
C CYS A 32 1.30 -18.02 -0.71
N ASN A 33 1.67 -17.38 -1.82
CA ASN A 33 2.30 -18.03 -2.98
C ASN A 33 3.80 -17.71 -3.12
N ILE A 34 4.39 -17.04 -2.13
CA ILE A 34 5.83 -16.81 -2.00
C ILE A 34 6.32 -17.43 -0.69
N PRO A 35 7.64 -17.66 -0.52
CA PRO A 35 8.18 -18.14 0.74
C PRO A 35 7.79 -17.24 1.92
N ARG A 36 7.46 -17.86 3.05
CA ARG A 36 7.05 -17.14 4.28
C ARG A 36 8.23 -16.47 5.00
N TRP A 37 9.42 -17.01 4.79
CA TRP A 37 10.67 -16.60 5.42
C TRP A 37 11.58 -16.00 4.35
N GLY A 38 12.42 -15.04 4.74
CA GLY A 38 13.49 -14.55 3.88
C GLY A 38 14.67 -15.51 3.86
N SER A 39 15.28 -15.69 2.69
CA SER A 39 16.57 -16.37 2.53
C SER A 39 17.55 -15.52 1.72
N LEU A 40 18.85 -15.77 1.91
CA LEU A 40 19.90 -15.04 1.21
C LEU A 40 19.78 -15.32 -0.30
N GLY A 41 19.71 -14.24 -1.11
CA GLY A 41 19.55 -14.34 -2.56
C GLY A 41 18.10 -14.30 -3.06
N GLU A 42 17.11 -14.14 -2.19
CA GLU A 42 15.72 -13.96 -2.61
C GLU A 42 15.48 -12.65 -3.35
N PRO A 43 14.51 -12.62 -4.29
CA PRO A 43 14.05 -11.39 -4.91
C PRO A 43 13.62 -10.37 -3.86
N GLY A 44 14.15 -9.16 -3.93
CA GLY A 44 13.76 -8.06 -3.03
C GLY A 44 12.26 -7.74 -3.09
N ALA A 45 11.59 -8.07 -4.21
CA ALA A 45 10.15 -7.97 -4.37
C ALA A 45 9.36 -8.85 -3.39
N TRP A 46 9.88 -10.02 -3.02
CA TRP A 46 9.24 -10.89 -2.02
C TRP A 46 9.34 -10.30 -0.62
N ASN A 47 10.50 -9.74 -0.26
CA ASN A 47 10.65 -9.01 1.01
C ASN A 47 9.69 -7.81 1.08
N TRP A 48 9.57 -7.08 -0.02
CA TRP A 48 8.63 -5.96 -0.12
C TRP A 48 7.18 -6.43 0.06
N ALA A 49 6.78 -7.52 -0.61
CA ALA A 49 5.43 -8.08 -0.50
C ALA A 49 5.09 -8.52 0.93
N ARG A 50 6.01 -9.23 1.60
CA ARG A 50 5.86 -9.61 3.01
C ARG A 50 5.74 -8.38 3.90
N GLY A 51 6.59 -7.38 3.67
CA GLY A 51 6.59 -6.13 4.41
C GLY A 51 5.29 -5.33 4.27
N LEU A 52 4.65 -5.37 3.10
CA LEU A 52 3.35 -4.73 2.90
C LEU A 52 2.31 -5.25 3.90
N LEU A 53 2.12 -6.57 3.95
CA LEU A 53 1.14 -7.17 4.87
C LEU A 53 1.51 -6.91 6.34
N VAL A 54 2.78 -7.03 6.70
CA VAL A 54 3.24 -6.81 8.08
C VAL A 54 3.00 -5.37 8.53
N GLU A 55 3.36 -4.36 7.72
CA GLU A 55 3.18 -2.95 8.08
C GLU A 55 1.69 -2.55 8.11
N LEU A 56 0.85 -3.14 7.24
CA LEU A 56 -0.60 -2.96 7.28
C LEU A 56 -1.18 -3.44 8.62
N VAL A 57 -0.90 -4.68 9.01
CA VAL A 57 -1.39 -5.27 10.27
C VAL A 57 -0.81 -4.53 11.47
N ARG A 58 0.49 -4.19 11.45
CA ARG A 58 1.14 -3.45 12.52
C ARG A 58 0.49 -2.10 12.78
N ARG A 59 0.14 -1.37 11.72
CA ARG A 59 -0.44 -0.03 11.87
C ARG A 59 -1.93 -0.05 12.20
N ARG A 60 -2.70 -0.95 11.60
CA ARG A 60 -4.15 -0.99 11.80
C ARG A 60 -4.56 -1.80 13.03
N GLY A 61 -3.71 -2.71 13.48
CA GLY A 61 -4.12 -3.81 14.33
C GLY A 61 -4.94 -4.83 13.52
N GLY A 62 -4.92 -6.09 13.95
CA GLY A 62 -5.68 -7.15 13.31
C GLY A 62 -4.88 -8.43 13.07
N THR A 63 -5.36 -9.25 12.14
CA THR A 63 -4.79 -10.57 11.84
C THR A 63 -4.51 -10.69 10.34
N PRO A 64 -3.29 -11.05 9.92
CA PRO A 64 -3.00 -11.29 8.51
C PRO A 64 -3.77 -12.52 8.00
N LEU A 65 -4.21 -12.51 6.75
CA LEU A 65 -5.00 -13.61 6.17
C LEU A 65 -4.36 -14.23 4.93
N ALA A 66 -3.95 -13.39 3.99
CA ALA A 66 -3.37 -13.85 2.73
C ALA A 66 -2.40 -12.84 2.12
N LEU A 67 -1.45 -13.34 1.34
CA LEU A 67 -0.54 -12.55 0.53
C LEU A 67 -0.36 -13.22 -0.84
N HIS A 68 -0.75 -12.53 -1.89
CA HIS A 68 -0.52 -12.97 -3.25
C HIS A 68 0.46 -12.01 -3.95
N TYR A 69 1.48 -12.58 -4.58
CA TYR A 69 2.46 -11.89 -5.39
C TYR A 69 2.36 -12.36 -6.84
N ARG A 70 2.37 -11.42 -7.78
CA ARG A 70 2.34 -11.70 -9.21
C ARG A 70 3.36 -10.84 -9.93
N GLU A 71 4.20 -11.46 -10.73
CA GLU A 71 5.01 -10.74 -11.72
C GLU A 71 4.15 -10.40 -12.93
N LEU A 72 4.34 -9.19 -13.46
CA LEU A 72 3.66 -8.74 -14.67
C LEU A 72 4.64 -8.90 -15.84
N GLU A 73 4.17 -9.40 -16.96
CA GLU A 73 4.94 -9.57 -18.19
C GLU A 73 4.34 -8.72 -19.30
N THR A 74 5.20 -8.25 -20.22
CA THR A 74 4.74 -7.58 -21.44
C THR A 74 3.98 -8.55 -22.34
N SER A 75 2.95 -8.05 -23.02
CA SER A 75 2.22 -8.78 -24.07
C SER A 75 3.02 -8.77 -25.38
N GLY A 76 4.05 -9.60 -25.46
CA GLY A 76 4.89 -9.73 -26.65
C GLY A 76 5.66 -11.03 -26.68
N PRO A 77 6.28 -11.37 -27.82
CA PRO A 77 7.00 -12.64 -27.98
C PRO A 77 8.20 -12.77 -27.04
N LEU A 78 8.76 -11.65 -26.58
CA LEU A 78 9.94 -11.61 -25.70
C LEU A 78 9.59 -11.65 -24.18
N ARG A 79 8.30 -11.56 -23.81
CA ARG A 79 7.77 -11.57 -22.43
C ARG A 79 8.72 -10.96 -21.38
N LEU A 80 9.00 -9.67 -21.53
CA LEU A 80 9.85 -8.94 -20.59
C LEU A 80 9.12 -8.65 -19.27
N PRO A 81 9.84 -8.56 -18.12
CA PRO A 81 9.28 -8.15 -16.84
C PRO A 81 8.68 -6.74 -16.94
N ALA A 82 7.36 -6.63 -16.93
CA ALA A 82 6.61 -5.39 -17.02
C ALA A 82 6.31 -4.77 -15.66
N GLY A 83 6.46 -5.51 -14.56
CA GLY A 83 6.10 -4.99 -13.24
C GLY A 83 5.79 -6.08 -12.23
N LEU A 84 5.08 -5.70 -11.17
CA LEU A 84 4.60 -6.59 -10.13
C LEU A 84 3.29 -6.11 -9.54
N GLU A 85 2.57 -7.05 -8.96
CA GLU A 85 1.36 -6.81 -8.19
C GLU A 85 1.41 -7.61 -6.90
N VAL A 86 1.02 -6.95 -5.80
CA VAL A 86 0.92 -7.57 -4.49
C VAL A 86 -0.46 -7.32 -3.93
N THR A 87 -1.18 -8.39 -3.61
CA THR A 87 -2.46 -8.33 -2.91
C THR A 87 -2.28 -8.87 -1.50
N ALA A 88 -2.46 -8.00 -0.52
CA ALA A 88 -2.40 -8.31 0.90
C ALA A 88 -3.82 -8.28 1.48
N GLU A 89 -4.17 -9.32 2.24
CA GLU A 89 -5.43 -9.41 2.94
C GLU A 89 -5.20 -9.52 4.44
N PHE A 90 -5.98 -8.76 5.21
CA PHE A 90 -5.99 -8.86 6.66
C PHE A 90 -7.41 -8.64 7.18
N ARG A 91 -7.65 -9.09 8.41
CA ARG A 91 -8.82 -8.73 9.21
C ARG A 91 -8.43 -7.57 10.11
N ASP A 92 -9.13 -6.45 10.06
CA ASP A 92 -8.88 -5.31 10.93
C ASP A 92 -9.34 -5.57 12.37
N ALA A 93 -9.07 -4.62 13.27
CA ALA A 93 -9.43 -4.70 14.68
C ALA A 93 -10.95 -4.83 14.94
N ASP A 94 -11.79 -4.42 14.00
CA ASP A 94 -13.25 -4.50 14.08
C ASP A 94 -13.79 -5.79 13.46
N GLY A 95 -12.89 -6.69 13.01
CA GLY A 95 -13.25 -7.96 12.40
C GLY A 95 -13.52 -7.88 10.90
N MET A 96 -13.38 -6.72 10.28
CA MET A 96 -13.65 -6.52 8.85
C MET A 96 -12.49 -7.01 8.00
N ARG A 97 -12.77 -7.78 6.94
CA ARG A 97 -11.77 -8.17 5.95
C ARG A 97 -11.45 -6.98 5.07
N VAL A 98 -10.16 -6.68 4.92
CA VAL A 98 -9.63 -5.62 4.07
C VAL A 98 -8.69 -6.23 3.04
N THR A 99 -8.87 -5.85 1.78
CA THR A 99 -8.00 -6.25 0.67
C THR A 99 -7.24 -5.04 0.18
N VAL A 100 -5.90 -5.13 0.17
CA VAL A 100 -5.02 -4.06 -0.30
C VAL A 100 -4.21 -4.57 -1.48
N THR A 101 -4.33 -3.93 -2.64
CA THR A 101 -3.53 -4.27 -3.80
C THR A 101 -2.59 -3.11 -4.15
N SER A 102 -1.29 -3.40 -4.17
CA SER A 102 -0.26 -2.51 -4.71
C SER A 102 0.18 -3.04 -6.06
N HIS A 103 -0.12 -2.27 -7.09
CA HIS A 103 0.23 -2.55 -8.47
C HIS A 103 1.35 -1.62 -8.91
N ARG A 104 2.39 -2.16 -9.54
CA ARG A 104 3.51 -1.39 -10.08
C ARG A 104 3.87 -1.87 -11.48
N GLU A 105 3.82 -0.97 -12.43
CA GLU A 105 4.39 -1.11 -13.76
C GLU A 105 5.81 -0.54 -13.80
N GLY A 106 6.71 -1.22 -14.51
CA GLY A 106 8.11 -0.85 -14.70
C GLY A 106 8.38 -0.29 -16.10
N VAL A 107 9.64 -0.02 -16.40
CA VAL A 107 10.09 0.63 -17.65
C VAL A 107 9.69 -0.10 -18.93
N PHE A 108 9.43 -1.41 -18.84
CA PHE A 108 9.02 -2.23 -19.99
C PHE A 108 7.51 -2.30 -20.19
N ALA A 109 6.70 -1.75 -19.28
CA ALA A 109 5.26 -1.69 -19.45
C ALA A 109 4.86 -0.72 -20.57
N VAL A 110 3.76 -1.02 -21.26
CA VAL A 110 3.26 -0.21 -22.40
C VAL A 110 2.91 1.22 -21.96
N GLY A 111 2.42 1.39 -20.72
CA GLY A 111 2.08 2.70 -20.13
C GLY A 111 3.26 3.43 -19.49
N GLY A 112 4.45 2.82 -19.45
CA GLY A 112 5.60 3.32 -18.69
C GLY A 112 5.52 3.04 -17.19
N GLU A 113 6.43 3.65 -16.42
CA GLU A 113 6.48 3.44 -14.98
C GLU A 113 5.26 4.04 -14.28
N PHE A 114 4.51 3.20 -13.57
CA PHE A 114 3.30 3.60 -12.87
C PHE A 114 3.12 2.78 -11.60
N TRP A 115 2.56 3.39 -10.57
CA TRP A 115 2.20 2.75 -9.32
C TRP A 115 0.78 3.14 -8.89
N ARG A 116 0.05 2.15 -8.38
CA ARG A 116 -1.30 2.31 -7.82
C ARG A 116 -1.49 1.46 -6.58
N LEU A 117 -2.14 2.04 -5.59
CA LEU A 117 -2.66 1.38 -4.40
C LEU A 117 -4.18 1.36 -4.46
N THR A 118 -4.78 0.21 -4.18
CA THR A 118 -6.22 0.08 -3.98
C THR A 118 -6.49 -0.60 -2.65
N VAL A 119 -7.59 -0.21 -2.00
CA VAL A 119 -8.11 -0.76 -0.75
C VAL A 119 -9.58 -1.07 -1.01
N ASP A 120 -9.97 -2.34 -0.97
CA ASP A 120 -11.30 -2.82 -1.34
C ASP A 120 -11.80 -2.14 -2.63
N ASP A 121 -11.02 -2.27 -3.69
CA ASP A 121 -11.26 -1.72 -5.04
C ASP A 121 -11.37 -0.20 -5.16
N GLN A 122 -11.08 0.57 -4.10
CA GLN A 122 -11.02 2.03 -4.16
C GLN A 122 -9.59 2.52 -3.99
N THR A 123 -9.23 3.56 -4.75
CA THR A 123 -7.91 4.19 -4.67
C THR A 123 -7.92 5.25 -3.56
N PRO A 124 -7.06 5.14 -2.52
CA PRO A 124 -6.87 6.21 -1.55
C PRO A 124 -6.35 7.51 -2.18
N ASP A 125 -6.53 8.64 -1.50
CA ASP A 125 -5.77 9.85 -1.82
C ASP A 125 -4.27 9.55 -1.78
N GLU A 126 -3.52 10.08 -2.75
CA GLU A 126 -2.09 9.77 -2.94
C GLU A 126 -1.81 8.28 -3.18
N GLY A 127 -2.83 7.49 -3.53
CA GLY A 127 -2.73 6.09 -3.92
C GLY A 127 -2.24 5.87 -5.35
N THR A 128 -1.67 6.88 -6.01
CA THR A 128 -1.08 6.78 -7.35
C THR A 128 0.21 7.58 -7.43
N GLY A 129 1.11 7.16 -8.32
CA GLY A 129 2.36 7.86 -8.59
C GLY A 129 3.24 7.08 -9.57
N THR A 130 4.47 7.54 -9.78
CA THR A 130 5.46 6.78 -10.57
C THR A 130 6.09 5.66 -9.74
N TYR A 131 6.28 5.90 -8.44
CA TYR A 131 6.92 4.97 -7.53
C TYR A 131 6.10 4.84 -6.24
N PRO A 132 6.01 3.63 -5.65
CA PRO A 132 5.44 3.50 -4.31
C PRO A 132 6.19 4.35 -3.27
N PRO A 133 5.52 4.88 -2.25
CA PRO A 133 6.21 5.36 -1.06
C PRO A 133 6.71 4.16 -0.21
N SER A 134 7.37 4.45 0.92
CA SER A 134 7.83 3.38 1.82
C SER A 134 6.65 2.61 2.43
N LEU A 135 6.87 1.35 2.81
CA LEU A 135 5.83 0.47 3.37
C LEU A 135 5.07 1.10 4.58
N PRO A 136 5.75 1.77 5.54
CA PRO A 136 5.04 2.45 6.63
C PRO A 136 4.15 3.61 6.17
N VAL A 137 4.49 4.27 5.04
CA VAL A 137 3.65 5.31 4.43
C VAL A 137 2.49 4.70 3.69
N ILE A 138 2.68 3.60 2.95
CA ILE A 138 1.57 2.86 2.33
C ILE A 138 0.55 2.44 3.41
N ALA A 139 1.02 1.85 4.51
CA ALA A 139 0.15 1.49 5.62
C ALA A 139 -0.58 2.70 6.21
N TYR A 140 0.06 3.88 6.24
CA TYR A 140 -0.59 5.12 6.67
C TYR A 140 -1.74 5.52 5.75
N LEU A 141 -1.52 5.51 4.43
CA LEU A 141 -2.55 5.85 3.44
C LEU A 141 -3.76 4.94 3.57
N VAL A 142 -3.53 3.62 3.72
CA VAL A 142 -4.61 2.65 3.98
C VAL A 142 -5.35 2.98 5.27
N HIS A 143 -4.63 3.27 6.36
CA HIS A 143 -5.25 3.62 7.64
C HIS A 143 -6.10 4.88 7.55
N GLN A 144 -5.62 5.94 6.88
CA GLN A 144 -6.38 7.17 6.69
C GLN A 144 -7.63 6.94 5.84
N HIS A 145 -7.49 6.21 4.74
CA HIS A 145 -8.59 5.87 3.83
C HIS A 145 -9.72 5.13 4.56
N LEU A 146 -9.36 4.09 5.32
CA LEU A 146 -10.34 3.32 6.11
C LEU A 146 -10.99 4.17 7.21
N ASN A 147 -10.27 5.10 7.84
CA ASN A 147 -10.87 6.00 8.83
C ASN A 147 -11.87 6.97 8.21
N ARG A 148 -11.59 7.51 7.02
CA ARG A 148 -12.51 8.41 6.32
C ARG A 148 -13.79 7.71 5.92
N ARG A 149 -13.71 6.46 5.44
CA ARG A 149 -14.90 5.63 5.13
C ARG A 149 -15.83 5.42 6.32
N ARG A 150 -15.29 5.46 7.55
CA ARG A 150 -16.07 5.27 8.80
C ARG A 150 -16.71 6.56 9.30
N GLN A 151 -16.23 7.72 8.87
CA GLN A 151 -16.86 8.98 9.26
C GLN A 151 -18.12 9.18 8.40
N PRO A 152 -19.32 9.26 9.00
CA PRO A 152 -20.48 9.75 8.27
C PRO A 152 -20.15 11.16 7.76
N GLY A 153 -20.41 11.44 6.48
CA GLY A 153 -20.22 12.77 5.92
C GLY A 153 -21.02 13.82 6.71
N PRO A 154 -20.65 15.11 6.62
CA PRO A 154 -21.41 16.15 7.29
C PRO A 154 -22.87 16.07 6.82
N VAL A 155 -23.77 15.79 7.76
CA VAL A 155 -25.22 15.90 7.53
C VAL A 155 -25.48 17.38 7.27
N HIS A 156 -25.62 17.76 5.99
CA HIS A 156 -26.19 19.06 5.64
C HIS A 156 -27.67 19.03 5.98
N ASP A 157 -27.97 19.44 7.21
CA ASP A 157 -29.31 19.67 7.69
C ASP A 157 -29.88 20.92 6.98
N GLN A 158 -30.40 20.73 5.77
CA GLN A 158 -31.19 21.76 5.08
C GLN A 158 -32.59 21.80 5.67
N THR A 159 -32.72 22.28 6.91
CA THR A 159 -34.02 22.71 7.41
C THR A 159 -34.25 24.16 7.00
N THR A 160 -34.77 24.35 5.79
CA THR A 160 -35.26 25.66 5.34
C THR A 160 -36.62 25.93 6.00
N PRO A 161 -36.81 27.01 6.77
CA PRO A 161 -38.13 27.32 7.32
C PRO A 161 -39.05 27.85 6.22
N VAL A 162 -40.19 27.18 6.02
CA VAL A 162 -41.29 27.65 5.18
C VAL A 162 -41.89 28.90 5.84
N LYS A 163 -41.76 30.07 5.19
CA LYS A 163 -42.56 31.24 5.52
C LYS A 163 -43.97 31.03 4.96
N HIS A 164 -44.96 30.90 5.82
CA HIS A 164 -46.36 31.06 5.44
C HIS A 164 -46.66 32.56 5.29
N ALA A 165 -47.25 32.91 4.16
CA ALA A 165 -47.94 34.18 3.90
C ALA A 165 -49.45 33.91 3.90
#